data_AF-A0A920NHZ6-F1
#
_entry.id   AF-A0A920NHZ6-F1
#
_cell.length_a   1.000
_cell.length_b   1.000
_cell.length_c   1.000
_cell.angle_alpha   90.00
_cell.angle_beta   90.00
_cell.angle_gamma   90.00
#
_symmetry.space_group_name_H-M   'P 1'
#
loop_
_entity.id
_entity.type
_entity.pdbx_description
1 polymer ?
#
loop_
_entity_poly.entity_id
_entity_poly.type
_entity_poly.pdbx_seq_one_letter_code
_entity_poly.pdbx_strand_id
1 'polypeptide(L)'
;MNLITNIFTKKYSLSSGSGLYIDIENLQEDAKSLISALLDQWPSSFPRPSLVTLYVPGDQVELWRMWAITQFRKSEIRVREYNDLAGISRKIPLI
;
A
#
# COMPACT_ATOMS: atom_id res chain seq x y z
N MET A 1 18.66 -3.55 -7.70
CA MET A 1 17.99 -2.34 -7.16
C MET A 1 16.62 -2.80 -6.68
N ASN A 2 16.27 -2.58 -5.41
CA ASN A 2 15.03 -3.12 -4.84
C ASN A 2 13.86 -2.16 -5.14
N LEU A 3 12.73 -2.73 -5.60
CA LEU A 3 11.55 -2.01 -6.10
C LEU A 3 10.57 -1.60 -4.99
N ILE A 4 10.51 -2.40 -3.93
CA ILE A 4 9.68 -2.17 -2.76
C ILE A 4 10.59 -2.34 -1.55
N THR A 5 10.68 -1.29 -0.75
CA THR A 5 11.64 -1.23 0.35
C THR A 5 11.05 -1.89 1.61
N ASN A 6 9.74 -1.79 1.83
CA ASN A 6 9.06 -2.42 2.95
C ASN A 6 7.61 -2.81 2.63
N ILE A 7 7.17 -3.97 3.13
CA ILE A 7 5.76 -4.39 3.12
C ILE A 7 5.35 -4.66 4.57
N PHE A 8 4.43 -3.86 5.10
CA PHE A 8 3.91 -4.04 6.46
C PHE A 8 2.45 -4.47 6.41
N THR A 9 2.12 -5.51 7.18
CA THR A 9 0.74 -5.88 7.46
C THR A 9 0.44 -5.54 8.92
N LYS A 10 -0.57 -4.69 9.15
CA LYS A 10 -0.99 -4.32 10.50
C LYS A 10 -2.45 -4.71 10.69
N LYS A 11 -2.73 -5.49 11.74
CA LYS A 11 -4.09 -5.68 12.25
C LYS A 11 -4.53 -4.36 12.90
N TYR A 12 -5.20 -3.50 12.13
CA TYR A 12 -5.88 -2.37 12.73
C TYR A 12 -7.19 -2.87 13.36
N SER A 13 -7.48 -2.45 14.59
CA SER A 13 -8.82 -2.55 15.19
C SER A 13 -9.79 -1.55 14.54
N LEU A 14 -9.81 -1.48 13.20
CA LEU A 14 -10.97 -1.03 12.45
C LEU A 14 -11.80 -2.30 12.31
N SER A 15 -12.81 -2.48 13.17
CA SER A 15 -13.88 -3.48 13.05
C SER A 15 -13.61 -4.56 11.98
N SER A 16 -12.77 -5.54 12.33
CA SER A 16 -12.52 -6.79 11.58
C SER A 16 -11.71 -6.76 10.26
N GLY A 17 -10.96 -5.70 9.94
CA GLY A 17 -10.16 -5.61 8.69
C GLY A 17 -8.64 -5.78 8.83
N SER A 18 -7.94 -6.23 7.76
CA SER A 18 -6.46 -6.21 7.68
C SER A 18 -5.98 -5.11 6.72
N GLY A 19 -4.89 -4.42 7.07
CA GLY A 19 -4.32 -3.32 6.28
C GLY A 19 -2.99 -3.68 5.63
N LEU A 20 -2.82 -3.34 4.35
CA LEU A 20 -1.57 -3.45 3.59
C LEU A 20 -1.00 -2.06 3.31
N TYR A 21 0.25 -1.84 3.69
CA TYR A 21 0.97 -0.58 3.49
C TYR A 21 2.16 -0.81 2.56
N ILE A 22 2.22 -0.06 1.47
CA ILE A 22 3.23 -0.21 0.42
C ILE A 22 3.91 1.14 0.20
N ASP A 23 5.22 1.14 0.32
CA ASP A 23 6.06 2.30 0.09
C ASP A 23 6.77 2.21 -1.27
N ILE A 24 6.67 3.26 -2.08
CA ILE A 24 7.08 3.28 -3.49
C ILE A 24 8.00 4.48 -3.74
N GLU A 25 9.27 4.22 -4.03
CA GLU A 25 10.28 5.28 -4.07
C GLU A 25 10.67 5.75 -5.48
N ASN A 26 10.65 4.90 -6.53
CA ASN A 26 11.28 5.31 -7.80
C ASN A 26 10.82 4.63 -9.11
N LEU A 27 10.19 3.45 -9.09
CA LEU A 27 9.93 2.66 -10.32
C LEU A 27 8.44 2.39 -10.49
N GLN A 28 7.74 3.37 -11.07
CA GLN A 28 6.27 3.41 -11.04
C GLN A 28 5.60 2.26 -11.79
N GLU A 29 6.00 2.00 -13.03
CA GLU A 29 5.36 0.96 -13.84
C GLU A 29 5.64 -0.44 -13.29
N ASP A 30 6.89 -0.70 -12.89
CA ASP A 30 7.26 -1.98 -12.26
C ASP A 30 6.54 -2.17 -10.91
N ALA A 31 6.43 -1.12 -10.11
CA ALA A 31 5.70 -1.17 -8.84
C ALA A 31 4.20 -1.43 -9.07
N LYS A 32 3.58 -0.80 -10.06
CA LYS A 32 2.18 -1.07 -10.43
C LYS A 32 1.98 -2.53 -10.81
N SER A 33 2.83 -3.08 -11.69
CA SER A 33 2.77 -4.50 -12.07
C SER A 33 2.96 -5.42 -10.88
N LEU A 34 3.89 -5.13 -9.99
CA LEU A 34 4.16 -5.98 -8.82
C LEU A 34 3.02 -5.93 -7.80
N ILE A 35 2.44 -4.75 -7.57
CA ILE A 35 1.29 -4.58 -6.67
C ILE A 35 0.07 -5.31 -7.23
N SER A 36 -0.22 -5.19 -8.54
CA SER A 36 -1.29 -5.94 -9.18
C SER A 36 -1.09 -7.45 -9.03
N ALA A 37 0.12 -7.96 -9.32
CA ALA A 37 0.45 -9.37 -9.17
C ALA A 37 0.29 -9.87 -7.73
N LEU A 38 0.76 -9.09 -6.74
CA LEU A 38 0.63 -9.41 -5.32
C LEU A 38 -0.83 -9.60 -4.89
N LEU A 39 -1.73 -8.77 -5.41
CA LEU A 39 -3.15 -8.77 -5.02
C LEU A 39 -3.97 -9.79 -5.80
N ASP A 40 -3.59 -10.07 -7.04
CA ASP A 40 -4.19 -11.13 -7.84
C ASP A 40 -3.81 -12.51 -7.28
N GLN A 41 -2.56 -12.67 -6.87
CA GLN A 41 -2.02 -13.89 -6.28
C GLN A 41 -2.04 -13.87 -4.75
N TRP A 42 -2.96 -13.09 -4.15
CA TRP A 42 -3.02 -12.99 -2.70
C TRP A 42 -3.27 -14.39 -2.09
N PRO A 43 -2.42 -14.86 -1.16
CA PRO A 43 -2.53 -16.22 -0.65
C PRO A 43 -3.89 -16.45 0.03
N SER A 44 -4.57 -17.54 -0.32
CA SER A 44 -5.88 -17.89 0.26
C SER A 44 -5.83 -18.17 1.76
N SER A 45 -4.66 -18.54 2.28
CA SER A 45 -4.41 -18.76 3.70
C SER A 45 -4.32 -17.47 4.52
N PHE A 46 -4.24 -16.30 3.87
CA PHE A 46 -4.18 -15.00 4.52
C PHE A 46 -5.43 -14.18 4.22
N PRO A 47 -6.00 -13.48 5.22
CA PRO A 47 -7.13 -12.59 4.96
C PRO A 47 -6.70 -11.52 3.97
N ARG A 48 -7.51 -11.32 2.93
CA ARG A 48 -7.26 -10.25 1.96
C ARG A 48 -7.34 -8.89 2.67
N PRO A 49 -6.43 -7.95 2.39
CA PRO A 49 -6.48 -6.63 3.01
C PRO A 49 -7.78 -5.93 2.63
N SER A 50 -8.51 -5.47 3.64
CA SER A 50 -9.71 -4.64 3.48
C SER A 50 -9.34 -3.20 3.14
N LEU A 51 -8.13 -2.77 3.52
CA LEU A 51 -7.56 -1.47 3.23
C LEU A 51 -6.15 -1.62 2.66
N VAL A 52 -5.87 -0.96 1.54
CA VAL A 52 -4.53 -0.82 0.97
C VAL A 52 -4.14 0.66 1.00
N THR A 53 -2.98 0.99 1.56
CA THR A 53 -2.43 2.35 1.56
C THR A 53 -1.11 2.37 0.80
N LEU A 54 -1.06 3.16 -0.27
CA LEU A 54 0.13 3.39 -1.08
C LEU A 54 0.77 4.73 -0.67
N TYR A 55 2.06 4.71 -0.36
CA TYR A 55 2.87 5.91 -0.16
C TYR A 55 3.73 6.13 -1.38
N VAL A 56 3.61 7.32 -1.97
CA VAL A 56 4.24 7.67 -3.24
C VAL A 56 4.85 9.07 -3.16
N PRO A 57 5.77 9.43 -4.08
CA PRO A 57 6.26 10.80 -4.19
C PRO A 57 5.11 11.79 -4.41
N GLY A 58 5.19 12.99 -3.81
CA GLY A 58 4.08 13.95 -3.77
C GLY A 58 3.56 14.38 -5.14
N ASP A 59 4.47 14.54 -6.10
CA ASP A 59 4.19 14.87 -7.50
C ASP A 59 3.47 13.74 -8.26
N GLN A 60 3.38 12.54 -7.67
CA GLN A 60 2.81 11.34 -8.30
C GLN A 60 1.49 10.89 -7.68
N VAL A 61 1.05 11.54 -6.59
CA VAL A 61 -0.15 11.12 -5.81
C VAL A 61 -1.39 10.97 -6.69
N GLU A 62 -1.70 11.96 -7.53
CA GLU A 62 -2.90 11.94 -8.37
C GLU A 62 -2.85 10.85 -9.46
N LEU A 63 -1.69 10.65 -10.09
CA LEU A 63 -1.50 9.57 -11.07
C LEU A 63 -1.69 8.19 -10.44
N TRP A 64 -1.19 8.01 -9.23
CA TRP A 64 -1.36 6.78 -8.47
C TRP A 64 -2.79 6.58 -7.99
N ARG A 65 -3.52 7.65 -7.62
CA ARG A 65 -4.96 7.57 -7.29
C ARG A 65 -5.77 7.07 -8.49
N MET A 66 -5.55 7.67 -9.65
CA MET A 66 -6.24 7.30 -10.89
C MET A 66 -6.00 5.82 -11.23
N TRP A 67 -4.74 5.38 -11.18
CA TRP A 67 -4.42 3.98 -11.39
C TRP A 67 -5.05 3.06 -10.33
N ALA A 68 -4.90 3.37 -9.05
CA ALA A 68 -5.40 2.57 -7.94
C ALA A 68 -6.92 2.35 -7.99
N ILE A 69 -7.71 3.35 -8.36
CA ILE A 69 -9.17 3.21 -8.50
C ILE A 69 -9.53 2.15 -9.56
N THR A 70 -8.72 2.01 -10.61
CA THR A 70 -8.97 1.01 -11.67
C THR A 70 -8.63 -0.43 -11.26
N GLN A 71 -7.66 -0.60 -10.36
CA GLN A 71 -7.13 -1.92 -9.99
C GLN A 71 -7.84 -2.54 -8.78
N PHE A 72 -8.27 -1.73 -7.81
CA PHE A 72 -8.71 -2.22 -6.50
C PHE A 72 -10.23 -2.18 -6.34
N ARG A 73 -10.93 -3.18 -6.88
CA ARG A 73 -12.40 -3.27 -6.77
C ARG A 73 -12.92 -3.92 -5.48
N LYS A 74 -12.04 -4.60 -4.72
CA LYS A 74 -12.41 -5.44 -3.57
C LYS A 74 -11.87 -4.95 -2.23
N SER A 75 -11.09 -3.86 -2.23
CA SER A 75 -10.43 -3.30 -1.05
C SER A 75 -10.58 -1.78 -1.09
N GLU A 76 -10.78 -1.14 0.06
CA GLU A 76 -10.62 0.31 0.17
C GLU A 76 -9.17 0.66 -0.18
N ILE A 77 -8.95 1.70 -0.97
CA ILE A 77 -7.60 2.17 -1.31
C ILE A 77 -7.38 3.62 -0.91
N ARG A 78 -6.20 3.88 -0.34
CA ARG A 78 -5.71 5.22 0.01
C ARG A 78 -4.37 5.42 -0.66
N VAL A 79 -4.17 6.59 -1.26
CA VAL A 79 -2.88 7.00 -1.81
C VAL A 79 -2.45 8.28 -1.10
N ARG A 80 -1.26 8.24 -0.51
CA ARG A 80 -0.70 9.30 0.33
C ARG A 80 0.70 9.65 -0.15
N GLU A 81 1.11 10.87 0.14
CA GLU A 81 2.49 11.29 -0.08
C GLU A 81 3.43 10.61 0.94
N TYR A 82 4.67 10.35 0.55
CA TYR A 82 5.71 9.79 1.42
C TYR A 82 5.87 10.56 2.75
N ASN A 83 5.71 11.88 2.72
CA ASN A 83 5.82 12.73 3.91
C ASN A 83 4.76 12.43 5.00
N ASP A 84 3.64 11.78 4.66
CA ASP A 84 2.67 11.29 5.64
C ASP A 84 3.18 10.07 6.45
N LEU A 85 4.22 9.37 5.99
CA LEU A 85 4.87 8.29 6.74
C LEU A 85 5.53 8.81 8.01
N ALA A 86 6.00 10.07 8.05
CA ALA A 86 6.56 10.66 9.27
C ALA A 86 5.54 10.71 10.42
N GLY A 87 4.25 10.83 10.11
CA GLY A 87 3.16 10.76 11.07
C GLY A 87 2.83 9.33 11.54
N ILE A 88 3.19 8.31 10.75
CA ILE A 88 2.91 6.89 11.02
C ILE A 88 4.11 6.20 11.68
N SER A 89 5.33 6.54 11.25
CA SER A 89 6.59 6.07 11.84
C SER A 89 6.77 6.54 13.29
N ARG A 90 6.24 7.72 13.67
CA ARG A 90 6.22 8.16 15.08
C ARG A 90 5.26 7.36 15.97
N LYS A 91 4.38 6.54 15.40
CA LYS A 91 3.40 5.71 16.13
C LYS A 91 3.71 4.21 16.10
N ILE A 92 4.79 3.80 15.44
CA ILE A 92 5.24 2.42 15.42
C ILE A 92 6.56 2.39 16.19
N PRO A 93 6.57 2.03 17.48
CA PRO A 93 7.82 1.65 18.12
C PRO A 93 8.35 0.44 17.35
N LEU A 94 9.51 0.60 16.73
CA LEU A 94 10.33 -0.52 16.31
C LEU A 94 10.73 -1.24 17.60
N ILE A 95 10.13 -2.40 17.84
CA ILE A 95 10.48 -3.31 18.92
C ILE A 95 11.67 -4.14 18.45
#